data_AF-A0A9D8MTU2-F1
#
_entry.id   AF-A0A9D8MTU2-F1
#
_cell.length_a   1.000
_cell.length_b   1.000
_cell.length_c   1.000
_cell.angle_alpha   90.00
_cell.angle_beta   90.00
_cell.angle_gamma   90.00
#
_symmetry.space_group_name_H-M   'P 1'
#
loop_
_entity.id
_entity.type
_entity.pdbx_description
1 polymer ?
#
loop_
_entity_poly.entity_id
_entity_poly.type
_entity_poly.pdbx_seq_one_letter_code
_entity_poly.pdbx_strand_id
1 'polypeptide(L)'
;MEKKLPWFVGGDLDGFLGLFIDNLLMLMVISVFCSTLCGMEGVFINSHIMTGAAVSLVVGNVFYAWQARKLALRTGNPNVTALPYGINTTTVVSFTFLVMLPVYLQTHDPVLAWKTGVFACLMSGVFETIGAFCCDWLRKNTPRAALLSCLAGVGITFIAMGFLFQIFANPVIAVAPAFLMIAAYASNLRFPKRIPGGIVALLVGVIIAWGTKALGYDFFTPSTEVWKPAFYYPIPVVGDLYDFIINGGGWKFLSVIIPMALFSVIGSLENLECADAGGDHFETRSSLLVNGLGSIAAALFGSPFPTTIY
;
A
#
# COMPACT_ATOMS: atom_id res chain seq x y z
N MET A 1 -15.61 -2.97 37.27
CA MET A 1 -14.31 -3.51 36.81
C MET A 1 -14.05 -2.98 35.42
N GLU A 2 -13.16 -1.99 35.27
CA GLU A 2 -12.65 -1.62 33.95
C GLU A 2 -11.97 -2.87 33.36
N LYS A 3 -12.51 -3.40 32.26
CA LYS A 3 -11.83 -4.45 31.50
C LYS A 3 -10.52 -3.85 31.00
N LYS A 4 -9.39 -4.30 31.56
CA LYS A 4 -8.06 -3.96 31.03
C LYS A 4 -7.96 -4.50 29.61
N LEU A 5 -8.05 -3.60 28.63
CA LEU A 5 -7.83 -3.92 27.22
C LEU A 5 -6.34 -4.25 27.01
N PRO A 6 -6.01 -5.47 26.54
CA PRO A 6 -4.63 -5.82 26.24
C PRO A 6 -4.10 -4.93 25.11
N TRP A 7 -2.80 -4.59 25.16
CA TRP A 7 -2.13 -3.81 24.10
C TRP A 7 -1.75 -4.65 22.89
N PHE A 8 -1.63 -5.96 23.07
CA PHE A 8 -1.23 -6.88 22.03
C PHE A 8 -1.91 -8.24 22.26
N VAL A 9 -2.51 -8.79 21.21
CA VAL A 9 -3.09 -10.13 21.18
C VAL A 9 -2.48 -10.92 20.04
N GLY A 10 -2.57 -12.26 20.11
CA GLY A 10 -1.97 -13.12 19.07
C GLY A 10 -2.51 -12.88 17.65
N GLY A 11 -3.71 -12.31 17.50
CA GLY A 11 -4.27 -11.92 16.20
C GLY A 11 -3.57 -10.70 15.58
N ASP A 12 -3.00 -9.81 16.40
CA ASP A 12 -2.30 -8.62 15.91
C ASP A 12 -1.03 -9.00 15.15
N LEU A 13 -0.39 -10.13 15.52
CA LEU A 13 0.75 -10.66 14.79
C LEU A 13 0.36 -11.11 13.38
N ASP A 14 -0.80 -11.75 13.23
CA ASP A 14 -1.33 -12.20 11.94
C ASP A 14 -1.68 -11.01 11.05
N GLY A 15 -2.44 -10.05 11.60
CA GLY A 15 -2.77 -8.79 10.91
C GLY A 15 -1.54 -7.99 10.51
N PHE A 16 -0.55 -7.85 11.40
CA PHE A 16 0.70 -7.17 11.11
C PHE A 16 1.47 -7.85 9.98
N LEU A 17 1.57 -9.19 9.99
CA LEU A 17 2.31 -9.92 8.97
C LEU A 17 1.61 -9.88 7.61
N GLY A 18 0.28 -9.93 7.58
CA GLY A 18 -0.50 -9.70 6.36
C GLY A 18 -0.21 -8.32 5.78
N LEU A 19 -0.31 -7.27 6.60
CA LEU A 19 -0.04 -5.90 6.19
C LEU A 19 1.43 -5.66 5.81
N PHE A 20 2.36 -6.33 6.49
CA PHE A 20 3.79 -6.24 6.20
C PHE A 20 4.11 -6.85 4.84
N ILE A 21 3.57 -8.05 4.54
CA ILE A 21 3.77 -8.71 3.25
C ILE A 21 3.18 -7.86 2.12
N ASP A 22 1.98 -7.32 2.32
CA ASP A 22 1.32 -6.45 1.35
C ASP A 22 2.18 -5.20 1.03
N ASN A 23 2.58 -4.45 2.06
CA ASN A 23 3.41 -3.26 1.86
C ASN A 23 4.81 -3.60 1.30
N LEU A 24 5.42 -4.71 1.73
CA LEU A 24 6.70 -5.16 1.21
C LEU A 24 6.61 -5.43 -0.29
N LEU A 25 5.55 -6.11 -0.73
CA LEU A 25 5.30 -6.37 -2.15
C LEU A 25 5.17 -5.05 -2.93
N MET A 26 4.44 -4.07 -2.40
CA MET A 26 4.31 -2.76 -3.04
C MET A 26 5.64 -2.01 -3.14
N LEU A 27 6.47 -2.04 -2.09
CA LEU A 27 7.81 -1.45 -2.11
C LEU A 27 8.71 -2.13 -3.16
N MET A 28 8.60 -3.45 -3.32
CA MET A 28 9.34 -4.18 -4.37
C MET A 28 8.87 -3.75 -5.78
N VAL A 29 7.56 -3.65 -6.00
CA VAL A 29 6.99 -3.17 -7.27
C VAL A 29 7.47 -1.76 -7.59
N ILE A 30 7.45 -0.86 -6.60
CA ILE A 30 7.98 0.51 -6.73
C ILE A 30 9.44 0.49 -7.15
N SER A 31 10.28 -0.31 -6.49
CA SER A 31 11.70 -0.42 -6.81
C SER A 31 11.92 -0.85 -8.26
N VAL A 32 11.19 -1.88 -8.73
CA VAL A 32 11.26 -2.36 -10.11
C VAL A 32 10.76 -1.30 -11.09
N PHE A 33 9.62 -0.67 -10.82
CA PHE A 33 9.03 0.33 -11.72
C PHE A 33 9.90 1.58 -11.84
N CYS A 34 10.37 2.13 -10.73
CA CYS A 34 11.23 3.31 -10.74
C CYS A 34 12.56 3.04 -11.44
N SER A 35 13.17 1.86 -11.23
CA SER A 35 14.44 1.50 -11.87
C SER A 35 14.28 1.19 -13.36
N THR A 36 13.37 0.26 -13.70
CA THR A 36 13.24 -0.25 -15.07
C THR A 36 12.51 0.69 -16.01
N LEU A 37 11.52 1.45 -15.52
CA LEU A 37 10.67 2.31 -16.37
C LEU A 37 11.11 3.78 -16.33
N CYS A 38 11.60 4.26 -15.19
CA CYS A 38 11.99 5.66 -15.01
C CYS A 38 13.52 5.86 -14.93
N GLY A 39 14.31 4.81 -15.12
CA GLY A 39 15.78 4.88 -15.12
C GLY A 39 16.40 5.38 -13.81
N MET A 40 15.70 5.23 -12.69
CA MET A 40 16.18 5.70 -11.39
C MET A 40 17.18 4.71 -10.78
N GLU A 41 18.30 5.21 -10.29
CA GLU A 41 19.29 4.38 -9.61
C GLU A 41 18.78 3.87 -8.25
N GLY A 42 19.18 2.65 -7.87
CA GLY A 42 18.75 2.03 -6.63
C GLY A 42 19.08 2.85 -5.38
N VAL A 43 20.22 3.54 -5.35
CA VAL A 43 20.59 4.44 -4.23
C VAL A 43 19.62 5.62 -4.12
N PHE A 44 19.21 6.20 -5.25
CA PHE A 44 18.25 7.30 -5.28
C PHE A 44 16.88 6.85 -4.79
N ILE A 45 16.40 5.70 -5.28
CA ILE A 45 15.14 5.08 -4.84
C ILE A 45 15.15 4.83 -3.32
N ASN A 46 16.21 4.22 -2.80
CA ASN A 46 16.31 3.86 -1.39
C ASN A 46 16.41 5.09 -0.47
N SER A 47 17.12 6.14 -0.91
CA SER A 47 17.34 7.35 -0.10
C SER A 47 16.18 8.34 -0.11
N HIS A 48 15.45 8.47 -1.23
CA HIS A 48 14.39 9.48 -1.40
C HIS A 48 12.99 8.88 -1.40
N ILE A 49 12.76 7.78 -2.11
CA ILE A 49 11.42 7.22 -2.30
C ILE A 49 11.05 6.32 -1.11
N MET A 50 11.91 5.37 -0.77
CA MET A 50 11.64 4.37 0.26
C MET A 50 11.57 4.99 1.66
N THR A 51 12.41 5.98 1.95
CA THR A 51 12.37 6.72 3.22
C THR A 51 11.07 7.50 3.38
N GLY A 52 10.61 8.18 2.32
CA GLY A 52 9.33 8.89 2.34
C GLY A 52 8.14 7.96 2.52
N ALA A 53 8.13 6.81 1.84
CA ALA A 53 7.10 5.78 2.03
C ALA A 53 7.14 5.21 3.46
N ALA A 54 8.33 4.96 4.02
CA ALA A 54 8.46 4.47 5.39
C ALA A 54 7.88 5.46 6.42
N VAL A 55 8.11 6.77 6.24
CA VAL A 55 7.56 7.78 7.14
C VAL A 55 6.04 7.78 7.12
N SER A 56 5.41 7.80 5.94
CA SER A 56 3.95 7.79 5.84
C SER A 56 3.36 6.52 6.46
N LEU A 57 3.93 5.34 6.15
CA LEU A 57 3.49 4.05 6.69
C LEU A 57 3.55 4.01 8.22
N VAL A 58 4.65 4.47 8.83
CA VAL A 58 4.78 4.49 10.30
C VAL A 58 3.76 5.44 10.91
N VAL A 59 3.66 6.68 10.40
CA VAL A 59 2.75 7.70 10.93
C VAL A 59 1.29 7.24 10.83
N GLY A 60 0.88 6.72 9.67
CA GLY A 60 -0.49 6.26 9.47
C GLY A 60 -0.82 5.03 10.31
N ASN A 61 0.02 3.99 10.32
CA ASN A 61 -0.24 2.78 11.10
C ASN A 61 -0.30 3.06 12.62
N VAL A 62 0.56 3.94 13.15
CA VAL A 62 0.48 4.37 14.55
C VAL A 62 -0.84 5.09 14.83
N PHE A 63 -1.29 5.95 13.90
CA PHE A 63 -2.57 6.64 14.05
C PHE A 63 -3.76 5.67 14.04
N TYR A 64 -3.83 4.73 13.08
CA TYR A 64 -4.95 3.79 13.00
C TYR A 64 -4.95 2.80 14.16
N ALA A 65 -3.79 2.38 14.67
CA ALA A 65 -3.70 1.62 15.91
C ALA A 65 -4.24 2.40 17.11
N TRP A 66 -3.90 3.70 17.22
CA TRP A 66 -4.45 4.57 18.25
C TRP A 66 -5.97 4.77 18.10
N GLN A 67 -6.46 4.94 16.87
CA GLN A 67 -7.88 5.14 16.58
C GLN A 67 -8.69 3.88 16.94
N ALA A 68 -8.19 2.69 16.61
CA ALA A 68 -8.77 1.41 17.00
C ALA A 68 -8.86 1.27 18.52
N ARG A 69 -7.79 1.62 19.24
CA ARG A 69 -7.79 1.62 20.71
C ARG A 69 -8.82 2.58 21.29
N LYS A 70 -8.92 3.79 20.73
CA LYS A 70 -9.90 4.79 21.15
C LYS A 70 -11.32 4.27 20.93
N LEU A 71 -11.57 3.57 19.82
CA LEU A 71 -12.85 2.93 19.54
C LEU A 71 -13.14 1.80 20.54
N ALA A 72 -12.18 0.90 20.78
CA ALA A 72 -12.30 -0.19 21.76
C ALA A 72 -12.64 0.30 23.17
N LEU A 73 -12.03 1.41 23.60
CA LEU A 73 -12.31 2.04 24.90
C LEU A 73 -13.72 2.64 24.95
N ARG A 74 -14.21 3.23 23.85
CA ARG A 74 -15.54 3.84 23.77
C ARG A 74 -16.66 2.81 23.72
N THR A 75 -16.48 1.72 22.98
CA THR A 75 -17.50 0.68 22.81
C THR A 75 -17.41 -0.41 23.87
N GLY A 76 -16.31 -0.49 24.61
CA GLY A 76 -16.01 -1.60 25.52
C GLY A 76 -15.76 -2.93 24.80
N ASN A 77 -15.63 -2.93 23.47
CA ASN A 77 -15.36 -4.10 22.65
C ASN A 77 -13.84 -4.35 22.58
N PRO A 78 -13.32 -5.48 23.11
CA PRO A 78 -11.90 -5.80 23.03
C PRO A 78 -11.46 -6.37 21.67
N ASN A 79 -12.39 -6.61 20.75
CA ASN A 79 -12.12 -7.26 19.46
C ASN A 79 -12.12 -6.26 18.28
N VAL A 80 -11.88 -4.97 18.55
CA VAL A 80 -11.77 -3.95 17.49
C VAL A 80 -10.46 -4.16 16.73
N THR A 81 -10.55 -4.21 15.41
CA THR A 81 -9.39 -4.37 14.53
C THR A 81 -8.95 -3.01 14.00
N ALA A 82 -7.64 -2.73 14.01
CA ALA A 82 -7.13 -1.49 13.41
C ALA A 82 -7.29 -1.51 11.90
N LEU A 83 -7.63 -0.34 11.34
CA LEU A 83 -7.69 -0.16 9.89
C LEU A 83 -6.29 -0.38 9.30
N PRO A 84 -6.12 -1.37 8.41
CA PRO A 84 -4.85 -1.59 7.75
C PRO A 84 -4.53 -0.40 6.83
N TYR A 85 -3.26 -0.01 6.78
CA TYR A 85 -2.85 1.18 6.08
C TYR A 85 -1.54 0.96 5.33
N GLY A 86 -1.52 1.38 4.06
CA GLY A 86 -0.42 1.09 3.17
C GLY A 86 -0.31 2.00 1.96
N ILE A 87 0.51 1.58 1.01
CA ILE A 87 0.74 2.30 -0.24
C ILE A 87 -0.36 1.96 -1.24
N ASN A 88 -0.95 2.96 -1.89
CA ASN A 88 -2.03 2.71 -2.83
C ASN A 88 -1.50 2.05 -4.13
N THR A 89 -1.81 0.76 -4.32
CA THR A 89 -1.39 -0.02 -5.48
C THR A 89 -1.82 0.60 -6.81
N THR A 90 -3.04 1.10 -6.88
CA THR A 90 -3.60 1.68 -8.11
C THR A 90 -2.86 2.95 -8.49
N THR A 91 -2.48 3.79 -7.52
CA THR A 91 -1.68 4.98 -7.81
C THR A 91 -0.23 4.63 -8.13
N VAL A 92 0.35 3.57 -7.56
CA VAL A 92 1.66 3.07 -7.98
C VAL A 92 1.69 2.79 -9.47
N VAL A 93 0.70 2.05 -9.99
CA VAL A 93 0.62 1.78 -11.43
C VAL A 93 0.32 3.07 -12.21
N SER A 94 -0.75 3.77 -11.86
CA SER A 94 -1.20 4.93 -12.63
C SER A 94 -0.19 6.07 -12.66
N PHE A 95 0.43 6.43 -11.53
CA PHE A 95 1.42 7.52 -11.51
C PHE A 95 2.73 7.10 -12.19
N THR A 96 3.15 5.84 -12.07
CA THR A 96 4.31 5.36 -12.82
C THR A 96 4.06 5.51 -14.32
N PHE A 97 2.96 4.96 -14.85
CA PHE A 97 2.75 4.88 -16.30
C PHE A 97 2.20 6.16 -16.95
N LEU A 98 1.39 6.93 -16.22
CA LEU A 98 0.68 8.09 -16.78
C LEU A 98 1.28 9.44 -16.37
N VAL A 99 2.17 9.47 -15.37
CA VAL A 99 2.80 10.70 -14.88
C VAL A 99 4.31 10.65 -15.03
N MET A 100 4.98 9.68 -14.41
CA MET A 100 6.44 9.63 -14.33
C MET A 100 7.07 9.16 -15.64
N LEU A 101 6.61 8.02 -16.17
CA LEU A 101 7.13 7.43 -17.40
C LEU A 101 7.03 8.38 -18.62
N PRO A 102 5.91 9.09 -18.88
CA PRO A 102 5.85 10.01 -20.02
C PRO A 102 6.83 11.18 -19.90
N VAL A 103 7.11 11.65 -18.68
CA VAL A 103 8.14 12.68 -18.45
C VAL A 103 9.52 12.09 -18.75
N TYR A 104 9.84 10.92 -18.21
CA TYR A 104 11.12 10.27 -18.45
C TYR A 104 11.35 9.94 -19.93
N LEU A 105 10.34 9.50 -20.67
CA LEU A 105 10.44 9.24 -22.11
C LEU A 105 10.68 10.51 -22.92
N GLN A 106 10.24 11.67 -22.45
CA GLN A 106 10.42 12.95 -23.15
C GLN A 106 11.75 13.64 -22.80
N THR A 107 12.18 13.56 -21.53
CA THR A 107 13.32 14.33 -21.03
C THR A 107 14.55 13.48 -20.75
N HIS A 108 14.37 12.16 -20.61
CA HIS A 108 15.38 11.21 -20.13
C HIS A 108 16.01 11.61 -18.79
N ASP A 109 15.32 12.44 -18.02
CA ASP A 109 15.74 12.91 -16.71
C ASP A 109 14.96 12.16 -15.61
N PRO A 110 15.62 11.24 -14.87
CA PRO A 110 14.98 10.48 -13.81
C PRO A 110 14.58 11.36 -12.61
N VAL A 111 15.32 12.44 -12.35
CA VAL A 111 15.05 13.34 -11.22
C VAL A 111 13.81 14.17 -11.53
N LEU A 112 13.66 14.64 -12.77
CA LEU A 112 12.45 15.37 -13.18
C LEU A 112 11.20 14.47 -13.15
N ALA A 113 11.32 13.22 -13.60
CA ALA A 113 10.24 12.24 -13.51
C ALA A 113 9.84 12.00 -12.05
N TRP A 114 10.81 11.85 -11.14
CA TRP A 114 10.58 11.75 -9.70
C TRP A 114 9.88 12.99 -9.14
N LYS A 115 10.39 14.21 -9.39
CA LYS A 115 9.76 15.47 -8.94
C LYS A 115 8.31 15.58 -9.39
N THR A 116 8.02 15.17 -10.64
CA THR A 116 6.65 15.14 -11.17
C THR A 116 5.76 14.14 -10.42
N GLY A 117 6.28 12.95 -10.10
CA GLY A 117 5.57 11.96 -9.30
C GLY A 117 5.31 12.44 -7.87
N VAL A 118 6.29 13.07 -7.22
CA VAL A 118 6.14 13.64 -5.87
C VAL A 118 5.09 14.76 -5.86
N PHE A 119 5.07 15.61 -6.89
CA PHE A 119 4.00 16.59 -7.08
C PHE A 119 2.62 15.93 -7.23
N ALA A 120 2.51 14.86 -8.03
CA ALA A 120 1.28 14.10 -8.17
C ALA A 120 0.81 13.51 -6.84
N CYS A 121 1.73 12.97 -6.03
CA CYS A 121 1.45 12.47 -4.69
C CYS A 121 0.92 13.57 -3.76
N LEU A 122 1.58 14.73 -3.74
CA LEU A 122 1.16 15.86 -2.93
C LEU A 122 -0.25 16.30 -3.30
N MET A 123 -0.49 16.52 -4.60
CA MET A 123 -1.80 16.96 -5.09
C MET A 123 -2.87 15.92 -4.80
N SER A 124 -2.58 14.62 -4.95
CA SER A 124 -3.48 13.55 -4.54
C SER A 124 -3.83 13.64 -3.07
N GLY A 125 -2.85 13.81 -2.19
CA GLY A 125 -3.07 13.97 -0.75
C GLY A 125 -3.90 15.20 -0.39
N VAL A 126 -3.73 16.32 -1.11
CA VAL A 126 -4.57 17.51 -0.96
C VAL A 126 -6.01 17.22 -1.38
N PHE A 127 -6.22 16.63 -2.55
CA PHE A 127 -7.57 16.27 -3.01
C PHE A 127 -8.22 15.20 -2.12
N GLU A 128 -7.44 14.27 -1.57
CA GLU A 128 -7.90 13.29 -0.59
C GLU A 128 -8.37 13.96 0.70
N THR A 129 -7.58 14.91 1.19
CA THR A 129 -7.90 15.70 2.40
C THR A 129 -9.18 16.52 2.19
N ILE A 130 -9.35 17.14 1.01
CA ILE A 130 -10.59 17.86 0.65
C ILE A 130 -11.76 16.87 0.52
N GLY A 131 -11.54 15.74 -0.14
CA GLY A 131 -12.54 14.69 -0.33
C GLY A 131 -13.09 14.13 0.97
N ALA A 132 -12.26 14.06 2.02
CA ALA A 132 -12.66 13.62 3.36
C ALA A 132 -13.84 14.41 3.95
N PHE A 133 -14.04 15.67 3.54
CA PHE A 133 -15.19 16.49 3.98
C PHE A 133 -16.48 16.20 3.21
N CYS A 134 -16.37 15.70 1.97
CA CYS A 134 -17.53 15.37 1.13
C CYS A 134 -17.97 13.90 1.27
N CYS A 135 -17.14 13.04 1.87
CA CYS A 135 -17.38 11.60 1.94
C CYS A 135 -18.60 11.20 2.76
N ASP A 136 -18.94 11.91 3.84
CA ASP A 136 -20.14 11.57 4.63
C ASP A 136 -21.42 11.75 3.82
N TRP A 137 -21.44 12.71 2.89
CA TRP A 137 -22.55 12.88 1.95
C TRP A 137 -22.58 11.73 0.93
N LEU A 138 -21.42 11.36 0.38
CA LEU A 138 -21.33 10.26 -0.59
C LEU A 138 -21.76 8.92 0.04
N ARG A 139 -21.28 8.63 1.26
CA ARG A 139 -21.62 7.45 2.06
C ARG A 139 -23.12 7.31 2.29
N LYS A 140 -23.81 8.41 2.57
CA LYS A 140 -25.26 8.43 2.82
C LYS A 140 -26.12 8.28 1.57
N ASN A 141 -25.62 8.75 0.42
CA ASN A 141 -26.40 8.79 -0.83
C ASN A 141 -26.04 7.65 -1.80
N THR A 142 -24.96 6.92 -1.55
CA THR A 142 -24.51 5.82 -2.42
C THR A 142 -24.95 4.48 -1.83
N PRO A 143 -25.64 3.62 -2.60
CA PRO A 143 -25.97 2.28 -2.14
C PRO A 143 -24.69 1.49 -1.84
N ARG A 144 -24.64 0.82 -0.68
CA ARG A 144 -23.49 0.00 -0.28
C ARG A 144 -23.11 -1.07 -1.32
N ALA A 145 -24.09 -1.61 -2.04
CA ALA A 145 -23.85 -2.57 -3.12
C ALA A 145 -23.05 -1.98 -4.30
N ALA A 146 -23.20 -0.68 -4.58
CA ALA A 146 -22.43 0.00 -5.63
C ALA A 146 -20.97 0.22 -5.21
N LEU A 147 -20.74 0.50 -3.92
CA LEU A 147 -19.41 0.62 -3.32
C LEU A 147 -18.69 -0.73 -3.33
N LEU A 148 -19.34 -1.80 -2.84
CA LEU A 148 -18.72 -3.12 -2.74
C LEU A 148 -18.45 -3.79 -4.09
N SER A 149 -19.28 -3.53 -5.11
CA SER A 149 -19.08 -4.14 -6.44
C SER A 149 -17.88 -3.56 -7.19
N CYS A 150 -17.60 -2.27 -7.00
CA CYS A 150 -16.42 -1.60 -7.54
C CYS A 150 -15.14 -2.18 -6.94
N LEU A 151 -15.08 -2.30 -5.60
CA LEU A 151 -13.97 -2.89 -4.87
C LEU A 151 -13.66 -4.32 -5.34
N ALA A 152 -14.70 -5.15 -5.50
CA ALA A 152 -14.55 -6.52 -5.99
C ALA A 152 -13.99 -6.56 -7.42
N GLY A 153 -14.49 -5.68 -8.30
CA GLY A 153 -14.01 -5.59 -9.69
C GLY A 153 -12.53 -5.22 -9.76
N VAL A 154 -12.10 -4.17 -9.05
CA VAL A 154 -10.69 -3.74 -8.99
C VAL A 154 -9.82 -4.82 -8.36
N GLY A 155 -10.25 -5.40 -7.24
CA GLY A 155 -9.51 -6.46 -6.55
C GLY A 155 -9.25 -7.68 -7.44
N ILE A 156 -10.25 -8.14 -8.20
CA ILE A 156 -10.10 -9.28 -9.11
C ILE A 156 -9.23 -8.93 -10.31
N THR A 157 -9.51 -7.79 -10.96
CA THR A 157 -8.89 -7.46 -12.25
C THR A 157 -7.49 -6.86 -12.15
N PHE A 158 -7.27 -5.90 -11.24
CA PHE A 158 -6.00 -5.19 -11.14
C PHE A 158 -5.05 -5.81 -10.11
N ILE A 159 -5.57 -6.29 -8.98
CA ILE A 159 -4.73 -6.84 -7.92
C ILE A 159 -4.49 -8.34 -8.18
N ALA A 160 -5.54 -9.16 -8.27
CA ALA A 160 -5.38 -10.61 -8.31
C ALA A 160 -4.90 -11.15 -9.67
N MET A 161 -5.43 -10.63 -10.80
CA MET A 161 -5.18 -11.21 -12.12
C MET A 161 -3.69 -11.24 -12.51
N GLY A 162 -2.95 -10.17 -12.20
CA GLY A 162 -1.52 -10.08 -12.47
C GLY A 162 -0.72 -11.17 -11.74
N PHE A 163 -0.98 -11.34 -10.43
CA PHE A 163 -0.32 -12.38 -9.64
C PHE A 163 -0.78 -13.78 -10.05
N LEU A 164 -2.04 -13.95 -10.45
CA LEU A 164 -2.53 -15.22 -10.97
C LEU A 164 -1.72 -15.66 -12.20
N PHE A 165 -1.48 -14.74 -13.14
CA PHE A 165 -0.63 -15.02 -14.30
C PHE A 165 0.80 -15.37 -13.90
N GLN A 166 1.39 -14.68 -12.91
CA GLN A 166 2.73 -15.00 -12.42
C GLN A 166 2.81 -16.39 -11.76
N ILE A 167 1.77 -16.78 -11.01
CA ILE A 167 1.67 -18.11 -10.39
C ILE A 167 1.65 -19.19 -11.48
N PHE A 168 0.85 -19.00 -12.54
CA PHE A 168 0.77 -19.96 -13.64
C PHE A 168 1.96 -19.91 -14.59
N ALA A 169 2.71 -18.82 -14.65
CA ALA A 169 3.96 -18.74 -15.39
C ALA A 169 5.07 -19.60 -14.75
N ASN A 170 5.06 -19.73 -13.41
CA ASN A 170 6.02 -20.55 -12.66
C ASN A 170 5.31 -21.55 -11.72
N PRO A 171 4.56 -22.51 -12.27
CA PRO A 171 3.61 -23.30 -11.49
C PRO A 171 4.30 -24.22 -10.47
N VAL A 172 5.51 -24.70 -10.79
CA VAL A 172 6.29 -25.61 -9.94
C VAL A 172 6.56 -24.98 -8.56
N ILE A 173 6.87 -23.69 -8.51
CA ILE A 173 7.23 -22.99 -7.27
C ILE A 173 6.05 -22.28 -6.62
N ALA A 174 5.04 -21.86 -7.40
CA ALA A 174 4.02 -20.92 -6.93
C ALA A 174 2.64 -21.54 -6.66
N VAL A 175 2.27 -22.63 -7.34
CA VAL A 175 0.92 -23.22 -7.21
C VAL A 175 0.69 -23.81 -5.83
N ALA A 176 1.65 -24.58 -5.30
CA ALA A 176 1.51 -25.19 -3.97
C ALA A 176 1.35 -24.14 -2.84
N PRO A 177 2.18 -23.07 -2.77
CA PRO A 177 1.96 -21.94 -1.86
C PRO A 177 0.60 -21.27 -2.03
N ALA A 178 0.16 -21.04 -3.27
CA ALA A 178 -1.12 -20.38 -3.55
C ALA A 178 -2.30 -21.21 -3.02
N PHE A 179 -2.33 -22.52 -3.30
CA PHE A 179 -3.37 -23.41 -2.77
C PHE A 179 -3.33 -23.51 -1.25
N LEU A 180 -2.14 -23.54 -0.64
CA LEU A 180 -2.00 -23.54 0.81
C LEU A 180 -2.58 -22.26 1.42
N MET A 181 -2.31 -21.10 0.83
CA MET A 181 -2.86 -19.82 1.27
C MET A 181 -4.39 -19.81 1.16
N ILE A 182 -4.94 -20.21 0.01
CA ILE A 182 -6.40 -20.31 -0.20
C ILE A 182 -7.01 -21.27 0.83
N ALA A 183 -6.42 -22.45 1.02
CA ALA A 183 -6.92 -23.42 2.00
C ALA A 183 -6.86 -22.87 3.43
N ALA A 184 -5.77 -22.19 3.81
CA ALA A 184 -5.60 -21.63 5.15
C ALA A 184 -6.69 -20.60 5.48
N TYR A 185 -6.95 -19.66 4.57
CA TYR A 185 -7.97 -18.62 4.77
C TYR A 185 -9.40 -19.16 4.60
N ALA A 186 -9.66 -19.99 3.57
CA ALA A 186 -11.01 -20.49 3.31
C ALA A 186 -11.52 -21.48 4.37
N SER A 187 -10.62 -22.25 4.99
CA SER A 187 -10.99 -23.23 6.04
C SER A 187 -10.81 -22.72 7.46
N ASN A 188 -10.42 -21.44 7.65
CA ASN A 188 -10.01 -20.88 8.94
C ASN A 188 -8.97 -21.78 9.66
N LEU A 189 -8.02 -22.33 8.89
CA LEU A 189 -7.07 -23.30 9.39
C LEU A 189 -6.14 -22.64 10.41
N ARG A 190 -6.20 -23.10 11.66
CA ARG A 190 -5.31 -22.62 12.71
C ARG A 190 -4.08 -23.52 12.77
N PHE A 191 -2.97 -23.05 12.21
CA PHE A 191 -1.69 -23.75 12.34
C PHE A 191 -1.25 -23.86 13.80
N PRO A 192 -0.50 -24.91 14.17
CA PRO A 192 0.04 -25.05 15.51
C PRO A 192 0.86 -23.81 15.90
N LYS A 193 0.68 -23.30 17.12
CA LYS A 193 1.23 -22.03 17.62
C LYS A 193 0.63 -20.75 17.01
N ARG A 194 -0.51 -20.81 16.31
CA ARG A 194 -1.17 -19.65 15.66
C ARG A 194 -0.25 -18.93 14.67
N ILE A 195 0.55 -19.69 13.92
CA ILE A 195 1.38 -19.13 12.85
C ILE A 195 0.45 -18.70 11.71
N PRO A 196 0.60 -17.48 11.17
CA PRO A 196 -0.16 -17.01 10.01
C PRO A 196 -0.05 -17.93 8.81
N GLY A 197 -1.19 -18.25 8.19
CA GLY A 197 -1.23 -19.07 6.97
C GLY A 197 -0.39 -18.48 5.83
N GLY A 198 -0.34 -17.16 5.73
CA GLY A 198 0.52 -16.44 4.77
C GLY A 198 2.01 -16.72 4.95
N ILE A 199 2.52 -16.77 6.19
CA ILE A 199 3.93 -17.13 6.46
C ILE A 199 4.20 -18.58 6.02
N VAL A 200 3.29 -19.49 6.35
CA VAL A 200 3.47 -20.90 6.00
C VAL A 200 3.53 -21.04 4.47
N ALA A 201 2.64 -20.38 3.74
CA ALA A 201 2.64 -20.36 2.28
C ALA A 201 3.97 -19.80 1.73
N LEU A 202 4.44 -18.67 2.26
CA LEU A 202 5.71 -18.04 1.86
C LEU A 202 6.89 -18.99 2.09
N LEU A 203 7.01 -19.58 3.28
CA LEU A 203 8.11 -20.49 3.62
C LEU A 203 8.10 -21.73 2.71
N VAL A 204 6.93 -22.30 2.44
CA VAL A 204 6.79 -23.42 1.51
C VAL A 204 7.27 -23.00 0.10
N GLY A 205 6.90 -21.81 -0.36
CA GLY A 205 7.37 -21.29 -1.66
C GLY A 205 8.89 -21.12 -1.72
N VAL A 206 9.49 -20.56 -0.67
CA VAL A 206 10.95 -20.40 -0.56
C VAL A 206 11.65 -21.76 -0.56
N ILE A 207 11.14 -22.73 0.20
CA ILE A 207 11.72 -24.09 0.28
C ILE A 207 11.64 -24.78 -1.08
N ILE A 208 10.50 -24.69 -1.79
CA ILE A 208 10.35 -25.30 -3.12
C ILE A 208 11.28 -24.60 -4.13
N ALA A 209 11.36 -23.27 -4.10
CA ALA A 209 12.24 -22.51 -4.99
C ALA A 209 13.71 -22.91 -4.80
N TRP A 210 14.24 -22.85 -3.57
CA TRP A 210 15.62 -23.24 -3.29
C TRP A 210 15.88 -24.74 -3.50
N GLY A 211 14.92 -25.59 -3.16
CA GLY A 211 15.01 -27.04 -3.37
C GLY A 211 15.12 -27.40 -4.85
N THR A 212 14.28 -26.81 -5.70
CA THR A 212 14.34 -27.03 -7.16
C THR A 212 15.64 -26.50 -7.77
N LYS A 213 16.14 -25.36 -7.28
CA LYS A 213 17.45 -24.83 -7.69
C LYS A 213 18.62 -25.73 -7.27
N ALA A 214 18.58 -26.29 -6.07
CA ALA A 214 19.57 -27.27 -5.61
C ALA A 214 19.58 -28.56 -6.45
N LEU A 215 18.43 -28.92 -7.05
CA LEU A 215 18.30 -30.04 -7.98
C LEU A 215 18.71 -29.69 -9.42
N GLY A 216 19.15 -28.45 -9.68
CA GLY A 216 19.63 -28.00 -10.99
C GLY A 216 18.57 -27.37 -11.90
N TYR A 217 17.35 -27.13 -11.42
CA TYR A 217 16.31 -26.44 -12.19
C TYR A 217 16.40 -24.92 -12.00
N ASP A 218 16.35 -24.15 -13.10
CA ASP A 218 16.46 -22.69 -13.04
C ASP A 218 15.09 -21.99 -13.09
N PHE A 219 14.22 -22.31 -12.11
CA PHE A 219 12.91 -21.66 -11.96
C PHE A 219 12.98 -20.28 -11.29
N PHE A 220 14.10 -19.96 -10.63
CA PHE A 220 14.34 -18.63 -10.10
C PHE A 220 15.83 -18.30 -10.05
N THR A 221 16.16 -17.04 -10.36
CA THR A 221 17.50 -16.49 -10.24
C THR A 221 17.60 -15.66 -8.95
N PRO A 222 18.41 -16.06 -7.95
CA PRO A 222 18.65 -15.24 -6.78
C PRO A 222 19.39 -13.96 -7.19
N SER A 223 19.13 -12.87 -6.49
CA SER A 223 19.92 -11.65 -6.68
C SER A 223 21.39 -11.93 -6.39
N THR A 224 22.26 -11.54 -7.31
CA THR A 224 23.72 -11.66 -7.19
C THR A 224 24.34 -10.43 -6.51
N GLU A 225 23.54 -9.42 -6.18
CA GLU A 225 24.04 -8.22 -5.51
C GLU A 225 24.43 -8.51 -4.06
N VAL A 226 25.61 -8.04 -3.67
CA VAL A 226 26.08 -8.14 -2.29
C VAL A 226 25.18 -7.26 -1.43
N TRP A 227 24.40 -7.87 -0.53
CA TRP A 227 23.60 -7.14 0.44
C TRP A 227 24.51 -6.31 1.33
N LYS A 228 24.43 -4.99 1.19
CA LYS A 228 25.12 -4.01 2.05
C LYS A 228 24.08 -3.27 2.87
N PRO A 229 24.03 -3.46 4.20
CA PRO A 229 23.14 -2.68 5.04
C PRO A 229 23.54 -1.20 4.96
N ALA A 230 22.65 -0.39 4.42
CA ALA A 230 22.79 1.06 4.34
C ALA A 230 21.67 1.71 5.14
N PHE A 231 22.01 2.74 5.92
CA PHE A 231 21.04 3.51 6.68
C PHE A 231 20.74 4.81 5.94
N TYR A 232 19.48 5.01 5.58
CA TYR A 232 19.02 6.23 4.91
C TYR A 232 18.12 7.01 5.86
N TYR A 233 18.40 8.30 6.01
CA TYR A 233 17.55 9.20 6.78
C TYR A 233 16.45 9.77 5.88
N PRO A 234 15.22 9.98 6.39
CA PRO A 234 14.19 10.68 5.64
C PRO A 234 14.57 12.14 5.47
N ILE A 235 14.79 12.56 4.22
CA ILE A 235 15.17 13.93 3.86
C ILE A 235 13.91 14.67 3.37
N PRO A 236 13.50 15.77 4.02
CA PRO A 236 12.40 16.58 3.51
C PRO A 236 12.76 17.23 2.18
N VAL A 237 11.88 17.11 1.18
CA VAL A 237 12.09 17.62 -0.20
C VAL A 237 11.27 18.89 -0.48
N VAL A 238 10.92 19.63 0.57
CA VAL A 238 9.98 20.76 0.50
C VAL A 238 10.47 21.87 -0.45
N GLY A 239 11.78 22.15 -0.48
CA GLY A 239 12.36 23.15 -1.38
C GLY A 239 12.22 22.77 -2.86
N ASP A 240 12.62 21.54 -3.20
CA ASP A 240 12.48 21.01 -4.57
C ASP A 240 11.01 20.98 -5.03
N LEU A 241 10.10 20.67 -4.12
CA LEU A 241 8.66 20.64 -4.37
C LEU A 241 8.13 22.04 -4.63
N TYR A 242 8.51 23.02 -3.82
CA TYR A 242 8.09 24.41 -3.95
C TYR A 242 8.52 24.99 -5.30
N ASP A 243 9.78 24.81 -5.67
CA ASP A 243 10.31 25.27 -6.96
C ASP A 243 9.58 24.60 -8.13
N PHE A 244 9.29 23.30 -8.02
CA PHE A 244 8.58 22.57 -9.06
C PHE A 244 7.11 23.01 -9.23
N ILE A 245 6.42 23.31 -8.13
CA ILE A 245 5.05 23.84 -8.15
C ILE A 245 5.00 25.17 -8.92
N ILE A 246 5.97 26.05 -8.69
CA ILE A 246 6.05 27.38 -9.33
C ILE A 246 6.39 27.26 -10.82
N ASN A 247 7.32 26.37 -11.17
CA ASN A 247 7.71 26.11 -12.57
C ASN A 247 6.56 25.54 -13.40
N GLY A 248 5.58 24.93 -12.74
CA GLY A 248 4.30 24.54 -13.31
C GLY A 248 4.31 23.29 -14.20
N GLY A 249 5.42 22.56 -14.27
CA GLY A 249 5.57 21.36 -15.09
C GLY A 249 4.61 20.21 -14.72
N GLY A 250 4.14 20.17 -13.47
CA GLY A 250 3.23 19.15 -12.95
C GLY A 250 1.74 19.36 -13.26
N TRP A 251 1.29 20.60 -13.52
CA TRP A 251 -0.14 20.92 -13.60
C TRP A 251 -0.87 20.23 -14.78
N LYS A 252 -0.14 19.90 -15.85
CA LYS A 252 -0.69 19.16 -16.99
C LYS A 252 -1.21 17.77 -16.63
N PHE A 253 -0.72 17.19 -15.53
CA PHE A 253 -1.13 15.87 -15.04
C PHE A 253 -2.34 15.91 -14.10
N LEU A 254 -2.94 17.09 -13.83
CA LEU A 254 -4.15 17.19 -13.00
C LEU A 254 -5.30 16.34 -13.54
N SER A 255 -5.39 16.17 -14.85
CA SER A 255 -6.39 15.30 -15.50
C SER A 255 -6.27 13.83 -15.10
N VAL A 256 -5.10 13.37 -14.67
CA VAL A 256 -4.85 12.03 -14.13
C VAL A 256 -4.92 12.05 -12.60
N ILE A 257 -4.32 13.06 -11.96
CA ILE A 257 -4.22 13.17 -10.49
C ILE A 257 -5.60 13.26 -9.86
N ILE A 258 -6.50 14.11 -10.37
CA ILE A 258 -7.82 14.33 -9.77
C ILE A 258 -8.66 13.05 -9.78
N PRO A 259 -8.83 12.33 -10.91
CA PRO A 259 -9.55 11.06 -10.91
C PRO A 259 -8.91 10.01 -9.98
N MET A 260 -7.58 9.92 -9.94
CA MET A 260 -6.90 8.95 -9.08
C MET A 260 -7.04 9.28 -7.60
N ALA A 261 -7.00 10.56 -7.23
CA ALA A 261 -7.26 10.99 -5.87
C ALA A 261 -8.70 10.70 -5.44
N LEU A 262 -9.68 10.98 -6.32
CA LEU A 262 -11.07 10.65 -6.07
C LEU A 262 -11.27 9.13 -5.90
N PHE A 263 -10.64 8.34 -6.76
CA PHE A 263 -10.62 6.88 -6.64
C PHE A 263 -10.04 6.43 -5.29
N SER A 264 -8.91 6.99 -4.86
CA SER A 264 -8.25 6.71 -3.58
C SER A 264 -9.16 7.00 -2.38
N VAL A 265 -9.87 8.13 -2.42
CA VAL A 265 -10.85 8.52 -1.38
C VAL A 265 -12.02 7.54 -1.33
N ILE A 266 -12.58 7.20 -2.48
CA ILE A 266 -13.72 6.26 -2.57
C ILE A 266 -13.30 4.88 -2.09
N GLY A 267 -12.13 4.38 -2.50
CA GLY A 267 -11.61 3.09 -2.03
C GLY A 267 -11.39 3.07 -0.52
N SER A 268 -10.86 4.15 0.05
CA SER A 268 -10.71 4.28 1.50
C SER A 268 -12.07 4.31 2.23
N LEU A 269 -13.09 4.91 1.61
CA LEU A 269 -14.47 4.89 2.12
C LEU A 269 -15.09 3.49 2.05
N GLU A 270 -14.83 2.75 0.97
CA GLU A 270 -15.25 1.35 0.81
C GLU A 270 -14.67 0.46 1.91
N ASN A 271 -13.41 0.64 2.29
CA ASN A 271 -12.78 -0.13 3.36
C ASN A 271 -13.33 0.24 4.75
N LEU A 272 -13.67 1.51 4.98
CA LEU A 272 -14.41 1.91 6.18
C LEU A 272 -15.80 1.27 6.24
N GLU A 273 -16.49 1.16 5.10
CA GLU A 273 -17.76 0.42 5.01
C GLU A 273 -17.57 -1.08 5.27
N CYS A 274 -16.48 -1.69 4.82
CA CYS A 274 -16.16 -3.09 5.14
C CYS A 274 -15.94 -3.27 6.66
N ALA A 275 -15.21 -2.38 7.31
CA ALA A 275 -15.01 -2.40 8.76
C ALA A 275 -16.34 -2.22 9.53
N ASP A 276 -17.21 -1.32 9.05
CA ASP A 276 -18.55 -1.10 9.58
C ASP A 276 -19.42 -2.38 9.48
N ALA A 277 -19.29 -3.14 8.39
CA ALA A 277 -19.93 -4.46 8.22
C ALA A 277 -19.44 -5.48 9.25
N GLY A 278 -18.16 -5.41 9.59
CA GLY A 278 -17.52 -6.24 10.63
C GLY A 278 -17.90 -5.85 12.05
N GLY A 279 -18.57 -4.72 12.26
CA GLY A 279 -18.98 -4.20 13.56
C GLY A 279 -18.04 -3.15 14.17
N ASP A 280 -17.03 -2.71 13.42
CA ASP A 280 -16.06 -1.69 13.85
C ASP A 280 -16.39 -0.33 13.22
N HIS A 281 -17.14 0.49 13.97
CA HIS A 281 -17.63 1.79 13.53
C HIS A 281 -16.59 2.91 13.68
N PHE A 282 -15.73 3.08 12.68
CA PHE A 282 -14.77 4.18 12.62
C PHE A 282 -15.39 5.50 12.16
N GLU A 283 -14.87 6.62 12.65
CA GLU A 283 -15.27 7.95 12.21
C GLU A 283 -14.69 8.24 10.81
N THR A 284 -15.56 8.41 9.81
CA THR A 284 -15.17 8.57 8.40
C THR A 284 -14.19 9.72 8.21
N ARG A 285 -14.56 10.91 8.69
CA ARG A 285 -13.81 12.15 8.44
C ARG A 285 -12.40 12.09 9.01
N SER A 286 -12.22 11.67 10.26
CA SER A 286 -10.89 11.61 10.88
C SER A 286 -10.01 10.55 10.22
N SER A 287 -10.59 9.41 9.83
CA SER A 287 -9.87 8.33 9.15
C SER A 287 -9.38 8.74 7.75
N LEU A 288 -10.24 9.39 6.95
CA LEU A 288 -9.90 9.84 5.61
C LEU A 288 -8.97 11.07 5.60
N LEU A 289 -9.10 11.97 6.57
CA LEU A 289 -8.17 13.10 6.73
C LEU A 289 -6.76 12.60 6.98
N VAL A 290 -6.57 11.60 7.86
CA VAL A 290 -5.23 11.06 8.09
C VAL A 290 -4.69 10.31 6.88
N ASN A 291 -5.56 9.69 6.08
CA ASN A 291 -5.13 9.11 4.81
C ASN A 291 -4.50 10.17 3.89
N GLY A 292 -5.23 11.27 3.64
CA GLY A 292 -4.74 12.37 2.80
C GLY A 292 -3.49 13.06 3.38
N LEU A 293 -3.44 13.26 4.70
CA LEU A 293 -2.26 13.79 5.38
C LEU A 293 -1.06 12.84 5.30
N GLY A 294 -1.29 11.53 5.31
CA GLY A 294 -0.26 10.53 5.12
C GLY A 294 0.31 10.54 3.69
N SER A 295 -0.54 10.73 2.68
CA SER A 295 -0.13 10.96 1.28
C SER A 295 0.67 12.26 1.13
N ILE A 296 0.29 13.32 1.85
CA ILE A 296 1.06 14.58 1.90
C ILE A 296 2.41 14.35 2.58
N ALA A 297 2.45 13.65 3.71
CA ALA A 297 3.69 13.32 4.40
C ALA A 297 4.62 12.49 3.50
N ALA A 298 4.09 11.50 2.79
CA ALA A 298 4.82 10.72 1.81
C ALA A 298 5.51 11.64 0.77
N ALA A 299 4.76 12.59 0.22
CA ALA A 299 5.29 13.56 -0.76
C ALA A 299 6.33 14.50 -0.16
N LEU A 300 6.11 15.03 1.04
CA LEU A 300 7.06 15.94 1.71
C LEU A 300 8.41 15.28 2.02
N PHE A 301 8.43 13.95 2.16
CA PHE A 301 9.64 13.16 2.36
C PHE A 301 10.12 12.42 1.08
N GLY A 302 9.57 12.75 -0.09
CA GLY A 302 10.12 12.31 -1.38
C GLY A 302 9.51 11.04 -1.98
N SER A 303 8.45 10.48 -1.39
CA SER A 303 7.70 9.39 -2.03
C SER A 303 6.71 9.95 -3.06
N PRO A 304 6.74 9.47 -4.32
CA PRO A 304 5.78 9.84 -5.35
C PRO A 304 4.48 9.03 -5.28
N PHE A 305 4.30 8.19 -4.27
CA PHE A 305 3.16 7.27 -4.17
C PHE A 305 2.28 7.57 -2.96
N PRO A 306 1.00 7.94 -3.18
CA PRO A 306 0.01 8.13 -2.14
C PRO A 306 -0.25 6.87 -1.32
N THR A 307 -0.83 7.09 -0.15
CA THR A 307 -1.25 6.03 0.77
C THR A 307 -2.75 5.79 0.72
N THR A 308 -3.19 4.63 1.20
CA THR A 308 -4.60 4.26 1.30
C THR A 308 -4.88 3.39 2.52
N ILE A 309 -6.14 3.36 2.92
CA ILE A 309 -6.69 2.41 3.89
C ILE A 309 -7.04 1.13 3.14
N TYR A 310 -6.77 -0.04 3.73
CA TYR A 310 -7.15 -1.35 3.20
C TYR A 310 -8.32 -1.98 3.94
#